data_AF-B5YLK9-F1
#
_entry.id   AF-B5YLK9-F1
#
_cell.length_a   1.000
_cell.length_b   1.000
_cell.length_c   1.000
_cell.angle_alpha   90.00
_cell.angle_beta   90.00
_cell.angle_gamma   90.00
#
_symmetry.space_group_name_H-M   'P 1'
#
loop_
_entity.id
_entity.type
_entity.pdbx_description
1 polymer ?
#
loop_
_entity_poly.entity_id
_entity_poly.type
_entity_poly.pdbx_seq_one_letter_code
_entity_poly.pdbx_strand_id
1 'polypeptide(L)'
;MISLHLAAKISGLFSYYYNDITLQEPTHHMLSFNGLLALSGAEFTTADLCDMELEILKELDWNLTLSGGSVFQWLEIFFAVVMHAGYDDMYGWNLVQEKTYEYLERAFKNDQFSSTSPSALALEAFCVSIKHHERTKGCKGIYSDTTLVLIEQVLGL
;
A
#
# COMPACT_ATOMS: atom_id res chain seq x y z
N MET A 1 7.81 -4.63 14.50
CA MET A 1 6.69 -4.21 15.37
C MET A 1 6.57 -2.68 15.41
N ILE A 2 7.64 -1.95 15.75
CA ILE A 2 7.65 -0.47 15.74
C ILE A 2 7.47 0.14 14.34
N SER A 3 8.02 -0.47 13.28
CA SER A 3 7.78 -0.01 11.91
C SER A 3 6.30 -0.01 11.52
N LEU A 4 5.51 -0.94 12.06
CA LEU A 4 4.05 -0.98 11.88
C LEU A 4 3.34 0.15 12.64
N HIS A 5 3.80 0.46 13.85
CA HIS A 5 3.32 1.60 14.64
C HIS A 5 3.58 2.93 13.93
N LEU A 6 4.81 3.13 13.44
CA LEU A 6 5.21 4.32 12.69
C LEU A 6 4.44 4.45 11.38
N ALA A 7 4.28 3.36 10.62
CA ALA A 7 3.47 3.36 9.41
C ALA A 7 2.01 3.79 9.70
N ALA A 8 1.40 3.29 10.78
CA ALA A 8 0.06 3.69 11.18
C ALA A 8 -0.02 5.19 11.56
N LYS A 9 1.01 5.72 12.24
CA LYS A 9 1.13 7.17 12.55
C LYS A 9 1.21 8.03 11.30
N ILE A 10 2.06 7.68 10.35
CA ILE A 10 2.30 8.47 9.14
C ILE A 10 1.09 8.44 8.20
N SER A 11 0.41 7.30 8.11
CA SER A 11 -0.77 7.11 7.24
C SER A 11 -1.99 7.91 7.68
N GLY A 12 -1.91 8.68 8.77
CA GLY A 12 -3.04 9.42 9.32
C GLY A 12 -4.12 8.53 9.95
N LEU A 13 -3.83 7.24 10.16
CA LEU A 13 -4.76 6.26 10.73
C LEU A 13 -5.24 6.70 12.13
N PHE A 14 -4.39 7.40 12.88
CA PHE A 14 -4.74 7.97 14.18
C PHE A 14 -5.37 9.38 14.09
N SER A 15 -5.16 10.11 12.99
CA SER A 15 -5.61 11.50 12.81
C SER A 15 -7.07 11.62 12.38
N TYR A 16 -7.58 10.65 11.61
CA TYR A 16 -8.93 10.67 11.05
C TYR A 16 -10.04 10.58 12.13
N TYR A 17 -9.74 10.02 13.31
CA TYR A 17 -10.77 9.66 14.30
C TYR A 17 -10.73 10.43 15.63
N TYR A 18 -9.77 11.33 15.83
CA TYR A 18 -9.88 12.29 16.93
C TYR A 18 -11.08 13.25 16.74
N ASN A 19 -11.62 13.32 15.52
CA ASN A 19 -12.78 14.13 15.16
C ASN A 19 -14.10 13.34 15.04
N ASP A 20 -14.08 12.00 15.06
CA ASP A 20 -15.30 11.17 14.90
C ASP A 20 -15.33 10.01 15.92
N ILE A 21 -15.92 10.27 17.09
CA ILE A 21 -15.89 9.40 18.29
C ILE A 21 -16.91 8.24 18.18
N THR A 22 -17.41 7.88 16.99
CA THR A 22 -18.57 6.98 16.86
C THR A 22 -18.28 5.58 16.30
N LEU A 23 -17.09 5.29 15.79
CA LEU A 23 -16.75 3.95 15.28
C LEU A 23 -15.86 3.18 16.27
N GLN A 24 -16.52 2.33 17.05
CA GLN A 24 -15.92 1.39 17.99
C GLN A 24 -15.42 0.16 17.22
N GLU A 25 -14.38 0.29 16.39
CA GLU A 25 -13.74 -0.87 15.75
C GLU A 25 -12.51 -1.39 16.56
N PRO A 26 -12.34 -2.72 16.74
CA PRO A 26 -11.30 -3.30 17.61
C PRO A 26 -9.86 -3.19 17.08
N THR A 27 -9.65 -2.64 15.88
CA THR A 27 -8.43 -2.77 15.07
C THR A 27 -7.34 -1.74 15.41
N HIS A 28 -7.69 -0.56 15.91
CA HIS A 28 -6.72 0.54 16.12
C HIS A 28 -5.97 0.46 17.45
N HIS A 29 -6.61 -0.03 18.51
CA HIS A 29 -5.93 -0.26 19.78
C HIS A 29 -4.77 -1.24 19.63
N MET A 30 -4.88 -2.22 18.72
CA MET A 30 -3.83 -3.20 18.41
C MET A 30 -2.56 -2.58 17.84
N LEU A 31 -2.67 -1.44 17.15
CA LEU A 31 -1.54 -0.72 16.55
C LEU A 31 -0.99 0.40 17.45
N SER A 32 -1.67 0.72 18.56
CA SER A 32 -1.12 1.57 19.63
C SER A 32 -0.02 0.82 20.40
N PHE A 33 0.83 1.52 21.15
CA PHE A 33 1.80 0.85 22.02
C PHE A 33 1.14 -0.16 22.96
N ASN A 34 -0.03 0.15 23.54
CA ASN A 34 -0.75 -0.78 24.41
C ASN A 34 -1.19 -2.05 23.66
N GLY A 35 -1.59 -1.93 22.39
CA GLY A 35 -1.93 -3.09 21.57
C GLY A 35 -0.73 -3.92 21.17
N LEU A 36 0.37 -3.25 20.81
CA LEU A 36 1.61 -3.94 20.46
C LEU A 36 2.21 -4.65 21.67
N LEU A 37 2.10 -4.08 22.87
CA LEU A 37 2.47 -4.73 24.14
C LEU A 37 1.61 -5.96 24.44
N ALA A 38 0.31 -5.87 24.17
CA ALA A 38 -0.59 -7.01 24.31
C ALA A 38 -0.25 -8.14 23.32
N LEU A 39 0.15 -7.78 22.08
CA LEU A 39 0.56 -8.74 21.05
C LEU A 39 1.95 -9.34 21.31
N SER A 40 2.86 -8.60 21.94
CA SER A 40 4.20 -9.07 22.28
C SER A 40 4.24 -9.94 23.54
N GLY A 41 3.10 -10.23 24.18
CA GLY A 41 3.05 -11.06 25.39
C GLY A 41 3.86 -10.50 26.56
N ALA A 42 3.94 -9.17 26.70
CA ALA A 42 4.76 -8.47 27.70
C ALA A 42 6.28 -8.66 27.57
N GLU A 43 6.79 -9.05 26.39
CA GLU A 43 8.24 -9.10 26.09
C GLU A 43 8.92 -7.72 26.18
N PHE A 44 8.18 -6.65 25.96
CA PHE A 44 8.68 -5.27 25.97
C PHE A 44 7.89 -4.43 26.98
N THR A 45 8.50 -3.39 27.51
CA THR A 45 7.82 -2.31 28.23
C THR A 45 7.47 -1.16 27.28
N THR A 46 6.57 -0.27 27.71
CA THR A 46 6.29 0.96 26.95
C THR A 46 7.55 1.81 26.76
N ALA A 47 8.46 1.82 27.73
CA ALA A 47 9.72 2.56 27.62
C ALA A 47 10.61 1.98 26.51
N ASP A 48 10.73 0.65 26.45
CA ASP A 48 11.50 -0.01 25.38
C ASP A 48 10.93 0.31 23.99
N LEU A 49 9.61 0.32 23.84
CA LEU A 49 8.97 0.66 22.57
C LEU A 49 9.18 2.13 22.17
N CYS A 50 9.19 3.05 23.14
CA CYS A 50 9.52 4.47 22.90
C CYS A 50 10.97 4.63 22.47
N ASP A 51 11.90 3.95 23.13
CA ASP A 51 13.32 4.02 22.81
C ASP A 51 13.59 3.45 21.41
N MET A 52 13.01 2.29 21.08
CA MET A 52 13.08 1.71 19.74
C MET A 52 12.46 2.63 18.67
N GLU A 53 11.34 3.29 18.96
CA GLU A 53 10.75 4.29 18.05
C GLU A 53 11.72 5.44 17.80
N LEU A 54 12.32 5.97 18.86
CA LEU A 54 13.25 7.08 18.76
C LEU A 54 14.53 6.70 17.99
N GLU A 55 15.04 5.49 18.19
CA GLU A 55 16.19 4.97 17.45
C GLU A 55 15.90 4.87 15.95
N ILE A 56 14.77 4.26 15.56
CA ILE A 56 14.36 4.15 14.16
C ILE A 56 14.16 5.54 13.54
N LEU A 57 13.54 6.48 14.24
CA LEU A 57 13.34 7.83 13.74
C LEU A 57 14.66 8.56 13.50
N LYS A 58 15.66 8.37 14.38
CA LYS A 58 17.00 8.91 14.19
C LYS A 58 17.71 8.27 13.00
N GLU A 59 17.61 6.95 12.83
CA GLU A 59 18.18 6.24 11.69
C GLU A 59 17.59 6.70 10.35
N LEU A 60 16.29 7.01 10.33
CA LEU A 60 15.59 7.55 9.17
C LEU A 60 15.78 9.06 8.98
N ASP A 61 16.59 9.73 9.82
CA ASP A 61 16.76 11.20 9.84
C ASP A 61 15.42 11.95 9.89
N TRP A 62 14.44 11.39 10.61
CA TRP A 62 13.06 11.85 10.67
C TRP A 62 12.37 11.97 9.30
N ASN A 63 12.98 11.44 8.24
CA ASN A 63 12.46 11.43 6.89
C ASN A 63 11.53 10.23 6.70
N LEU A 64 10.31 10.40 7.21
CA LEU A 64 9.23 9.43 7.09
C LEU A 64 8.48 9.57 5.76
N THR A 65 8.78 10.61 4.99
CA THR A 65 8.23 10.80 3.65
C THR A 65 9.04 9.98 2.65
N LEU A 66 8.38 9.02 2.01
CA LEU A 66 8.94 8.41 0.80
C LEU A 66 8.99 9.52 -0.26
N SER A 67 10.18 10.05 -0.54
CA SER A 67 10.43 11.13 -1.51
C SER A 67 10.08 10.78 -2.96
N GLY A 68 9.53 9.58 -3.20
CA GLY A 68 8.96 9.13 -4.47
C GLY A 68 7.56 8.53 -4.35
N GLY A 69 6.84 8.77 -3.25
CA GLY A 69 5.52 8.21 -2.99
C GLY A 69 5.53 6.73 -2.59
N SER A 70 4.47 6.27 -1.93
CA SER A 70 4.28 4.86 -1.59
C SER A 70 3.77 4.06 -2.80
N VAL A 71 3.94 2.74 -2.76
CA VAL A 71 3.38 1.82 -3.78
C VAL A 71 1.87 2.05 -3.95
N PHE A 72 1.15 2.30 -2.85
CA PHE A 72 -0.29 2.52 -2.87
C PHE A 72 -0.68 3.85 -3.50
N GLN A 73 0.09 4.92 -3.28
CA GLN A 73 -0.14 6.20 -3.95
C GLN A 73 0.03 6.08 -5.47
N TRP A 74 1.02 5.29 -5.92
CA TRP A 74 1.18 5.00 -7.36
C TRP A 74 0.04 4.18 -7.92
N LEU A 75 -0.47 3.20 -7.17
CA LEU A 75 -1.66 2.45 -7.58
C LEU A 75 -2.89 3.34 -7.73
N GLU A 76 -3.13 4.26 -6.80
CA GLU A 76 -4.24 5.23 -6.90
C GLU A 76 -4.17 6.03 -8.20
N ILE A 77 -2.97 6.48 -8.59
CA ILE A 77 -2.75 7.17 -9.86
C ILE A 77 -3.10 6.25 -11.05
N PHE A 78 -2.62 5.01 -11.06
CA PHE A 78 -2.89 4.08 -12.17
C PHE A 78 -4.39 3.75 -12.30
N PHE A 79 -5.08 3.51 -11.19
CA PHE A 79 -6.53 3.32 -11.18
C PHE A 79 -7.26 4.57 -11.66
N ALA A 80 -6.86 5.76 -11.21
CA ALA A 80 -7.48 7.01 -11.64
C ALA A 80 -7.33 7.23 -13.16
N VAL A 81 -6.14 7.00 -13.72
CA VAL A 81 -5.88 7.11 -15.17
C VAL A 81 -6.80 6.19 -15.96
N VAL A 82 -6.95 4.95 -15.51
CA VAL A 82 -7.84 3.96 -16.14
C VAL A 82 -9.31 4.36 -16.07
N MET A 83 -9.77 4.80 -14.89
CA MET A 83 -11.16 5.22 -14.71
C MET A 83 -11.47 6.44 -15.60
N HIS A 84 -10.53 7.37 -15.75
CA HIS A 84 -10.67 8.50 -16.66
C HIS A 84 -10.65 8.12 -18.14
N ALA A 85 -10.03 7.01 -18.51
CA ALA A 85 -10.02 6.50 -19.89
C ALA A 85 -11.36 5.89 -20.35
N GLY A 86 -12.38 5.87 -19.48
CA GLY A 86 -13.74 5.44 -19.84
C GLY A 86 -13.98 3.93 -19.76
N TYR A 87 -13.13 3.20 -19.04
CA TYR A 87 -13.35 1.78 -18.77
C TYR A 87 -14.38 1.58 -17.64
N ASP A 88 -15.65 1.43 -18.02
CA ASP A 88 -16.80 1.40 -17.09
C ASP A 88 -17.06 0.03 -16.42
N ASP A 89 -16.21 -0.98 -16.63
CA ASP A 89 -16.32 -2.30 -15.95
C ASP A 89 -15.81 -2.21 -14.50
N MET A 90 -16.55 -1.52 -13.63
CA MET A 90 -16.21 -1.40 -12.19
C MET A 90 -15.99 -2.77 -11.52
N TYR A 91 -16.73 -3.81 -11.93
CA TYR A 91 -16.58 -5.15 -11.36
C TYR A 91 -15.26 -5.82 -11.79
N GLY A 92 -14.85 -5.61 -13.05
CA GLY A 92 -13.53 -6.02 -13.54
C GLY A 92 -12.38 -5.35 -12.79
N TRP A 93 -12.48 -4.04 -12.56
CA TRP A 93 -11.44 -3.27 -11.88
C TRP A 93 -11.30 -3.59 -10.39
N ASN A 94 -12.40 -3.90 -9.70
CA ASN A 94 -12.33 -4.39 -8.32
C ASN A 94 -11.53 -5.70 -8.23
N LEU A 95 -11.74 -6.63 -9.19
CA LEU A 95 -10.97 -7.87 -9.28
C LEU A 95 -9.49 -7.61 -9.57
N VAL A 96 -9.19 -6.67 -10.48
CA VAL A 96 -7.82 -6.26 -10.78
C VAL A 96 -7.15 -5.66 -9.54
N GLN A 97 -7.87 -4.85 -8.78
CA GLN A 97 -7.38 -4.25 -7.54
C GLN A 97 -7.06 -5.29 -6.46
N GLU A 98 -8.01 -6.19 -6.17
CA GLU A 98 -7.79 -7.29 -5.24
C GLU A 98 -6.56 -8.11 -5.63
N LYS A 99 -6.45 -8.44 -6.92
CA LYS A 99 -5.32 -9.22 -7.42
C LYS A 99 -3.99 -8.48 -7.35
N THR A 100 -4.03 -7.16 -7.54
CA THR A 100 -2.86 -6.29 -7.42
C THR A 100 -2.33 -6.32 -5.99
N TYR A 101 -3.21 -6.24 -4.99
CA TYR A 101 -2.82 -6.33 -3.59
C TYR A 101 -2.24 -7.70 -3.23
N GLU A 102 -2.79 -8.81 -3.75
CA GLU A 102 -2.17 -10.13 -3.55
C GLU A 102 -0.74 -10.19 -4.10
N TYR A 103 -0.48 -9.61 -5.27
CA TYR A 103 0.88 -9.60 -5.85
C TYR A 103 1.83 -8.73 -5.04
N LEU A 104 1.37 -7.56 -4.58
CA LEU A 104 2.16 -6.69 -3.72
C LEU A 104 2.49 -7.35 -2.39
N GLU A 105 1.55 -8.05 -1.76
CA GLU A 105 1.79 -8.78 -0.52
C GLU A 105 2.90 -9.84 -0.70
N ARG A 106 2.90 -10.55 -1.84
CA ARG A 106 3.97 -11.51 -2.17
C ARG A 106 5.30 -10.82 -2.43
N ALA A 107 5.29 -9.67 -3.10
CA ALA A 107 6.50 -8.90 -3.36
C ALA A 107 7.11 -8.33 -2.08
N PHE A 108 6.30 -7.80 -1.15
CA PHE A 108 6.78 -7.29 0.14
C PHE A 108 7.39 -8.37 1.04
N LYS A 109 7.01 -9.64 0.85
CA LYS A 109 7.60 -10.79 1.55
C LYS A 109 8.85 -11.35 0.86
N ASN A 110 9.20 -10.84 -0.32
CA ASN A 110 10.33 -11.33 -1.11
C ASN A 110 11.42 -10.26 -1.19
N ASP A 111 12.56 -10.54 -0.54
CA ASP A 111 13.71 -9.64 -0.45
C ASP A 111 14.26 -9.17 -1.80
N GLN A 112 13.99 -9.91 -2.88
CA GLN A 112 14.38 -9.52 -4.25
C GLN A 112 13.80 -8.18 -4.70
N PHE A 113 12.67 -7.76 -4.14
CA PHE A 113 12.00 -6.50 -4.49
C PHE A 113 12.33 -5.34 -3.53
N SER A 114 13.18 -5.55 -2.53
CA SER A 114 13.52 -4.54 -1.51
C SER A 114 14.20 -3.28 -2.08
N SER A 115 14.90 -3.41 -3.21
CA SER A 115 15.56 -2.31 -3.93
C SER A 115 14.74 -1.75 -5.09
N THR A 116 13.60 -2.34 -5.41
CA THR A 116 12.73 -1.89 -6.51
C THR A 116 12.04 -0.60 -6.11
N SER A 117 11.97 0.37 -7.03
CA SER A 117 11.25 1.61 -6.76
C SER A 117 9.75 1.35 -6.53
N PRO A 118 9.09 2.11 -5.63
CA PRO A 118 7.67 1.92 -5.36
C PRO A 118 6.76 2.02 -6.59
N SER A 119 7.10 2.92 -7.52
CA SER A 119 6.36 3.11 -8.78
C SER A 119 6.47 1.91 -9.71
N ALA A 120 7.68 1.36 -9.88
CA ALA A 120 7.91 0.19 -10.72
C ALA A 120 7.21 -1.04 -10.14
N LEU A 121 7.28 -1.23 -8.82
CA LEU A 121 6.63 -2.35 -8.15
C LEU A 121 5.10 -2.25 -8.25
N ALA A 122 4.54 -1.05 -8.05
CA ALA A 122 3.11 -0.79 -8.24
C ALA A 122 2.68 -1.09 -9.68
N LEU A 123 3.45 -0.64 -10.67
CA LEU A 123 3.13 -0.79 -12.08
C LEU A 123 3.18 -2.26 -12.50
N GLU A 124 4.22 -2.99 -12.08
CA GLU A 124 4.35 -4.40 -12.38
C GLU A 124 3.20 -5.22 -11.79
N ALA A 125 2.88 -5.02 -10.50
CA ALA A 125 1.76 -5.70 -9.86
C ALA A 125 0.42 -5.39 -10.55
N PHE A 126 0.21 -4.13 -10.94
CA PHE A 126 -0.97 -3.70 -11.66
C PHE A 126 -1.09 -4.36 -13.05
N CYS A 127 -0.03 -4.32 -13.86
CA CYS A 127 0.00 -4.92 -15.19
C CYS A 127 -0.18 -6.44 -15.17
N VAL A 128 0.45 -7.13 -14.20
CA VAL A 128 0.27 -8.57 -14.02
C VAL A 128 -1.18 -8.90 -13.66
N SER A 129 -1.82 -8.06 -12.85
CA SER A 129 -3.24 -8.24 -12.46
C SER A 129 -4.20 -8.04 -13.61
N ILE A 130 -3.96 -7.04 -14.47
CA ILE A 130 -4.72 -6.87 -15.72
C ILE A 130 -4.57 -8.11 -16.60
N LYS A 131 -3.33 -8.56 -16.84
CA LYS A 131 -3.06 -9.76 -17.65
C LYS A 131 -3.73 -11.01 -17.07
N HIS A 132 -3.77 -11.13 -15.73
CA HIS A 132 -4.47 -12.22 -15.06
C HIS A 132 -5.97 -12.14 -15.31
N HIS A 133 -6.58 -10.97 -15.17
CA HIS A 133 -8.01 -10.75 -15.42
C HIS A 133 -8.39 -11.07 -16.87
N GLU A 134 -7.59 -10.62 -17.84
CA GLU A 134 -7.78 -10.91 -19.27
C GLU A 134 -7.77 -12.42 -19.57
N ARG A 135 -6.84 -13.16 -18.95
CA ARG A 135 -6.76 -14.62 -19.09
C ARG A 135 -7.98 -15.32 -18.51
N THR A 136 -8.45 -14.88 -17.35
CA THR A 136 -9.60 -15.49 -16.66
C THR A 136 -10.92 -15.23 -17.39
N LYS A 137 -11.11 -14.05 -17.99
CA LYS A 137 -12.31 -13.73 -18.78
C LYS A 137 -12.23 -14.15 -20.26
N GLY A 138 -11.06 -14.58 -20.75
CA GLY A 138 -10.85 -14.89 -22.16
C GLY A 138 -10.79 -13.65 -23.07
N CYS A 139 -10.69 -12.44 -22.50
CA CYS A 139 -10.63 -11.15 -23.19
C CYS A 139 -9.17 -10.71 -23.35
N LYS A 140 -8.42 -11.31 -24.27
CA LYS A 140 -7.00 -10.96 -24.49
C LYS A 140 -6.85 -9.58 -25.14
N GLY A 141 -6.03 -8.70 -24.55
CA GLY A 141 -5.51 -7.48 -25.19
C GLY A 141 -6.42 -6.25 -25.17
N ILE A 142 -7.57 -6.29 -24.48
CA ILE A 142 -8.50 -5.15 -24.43
C ILE A 142 -8.06 -4.12 -23.39
N TYR A 143 -7.47 -4.60 -22.30
CA TYR A 143 -7.07 -3.79 -21.16
C TYR A 143 -5.56 -3.56 -21.15
N SER A 144 -4.74 -4.57 -21.47
CA SER A 144 -3.29 -4.46 -21.31
C SER A 144 -2.62 -3.48 -22.26
N ASP A 145 -2.91 -3.50 -23.56
CA ASP A 145 -2.22 -2.65 -24.53
C ASP A 145 -2.63 -1.17 -24.40
N THR A 146 -3.92 -0.88 -24.28
CA THR A 146 -4.42 0.50 -24.16
C THR A 146 -4.11 1.12 -22.80
N THR A 147 -4.21 0.36 -21.70
CA THR A 147 -3.90 0.87 -20.35
C THR A 147 -2.42 1.14 -20.18
N LEU A 148 -1.54 0.27 -20.71
CA LEU A 148 -0.10 0.50 -20.70
C LEU A 148 0.27 1.76 -21.48
N VAL A 149 -0.27 1.93 -22.69
CA VAL A 149 -0.03 3.13 -23.51
C VAL A 149 -0.53 4.40 -22.80
N LEU A 150 -1.69 4.36 -22.15
CA LEU A 150 -2.22 5.50 -21.40
C LEU A 150 -1.35 5.86 -20.19
N ILE A 151 -0.88 4.85 -19.46
CA ILE A 151 0.00 5.05 -18.31
C ILE A 151 1.36 5.60 -18.77
N GLU A 152 1.94 5.07 -19.85
CA GLU A 152 3.18 5.59 -20.45
C GLU A 152 3.01 7.05 -20.91
N GLN A 153 1.90 7.37 -21.59
CA GLN A 153 1.60 8.73 -22.07
C GLN A 153 1.37 9.73 -20.95
N VAL A 154 0.66 9.35 -19.88
CA VAL A 154 0.36 10.25 -18.74
C VAL A 154 1.60 10.47 -17.88
N LEU A 155 2.46 9.46 -17.75
CA LEU A 155 3.66 9.53 -16.91
C LEU A 155 4.91 10.01 -17.66
N GLY A 156 4.84 10.15 -18.98
CA GLY A 156 5.97 10.55 -19.82
C GLY A 156 7.12 9.54 -19.81
N LEU A 157 6.79 8.26 -19.67
CA LEU A 157 7.74 7.13 -19.69
C LEU A 157 8.05 6.67 -21.11
#